data_AF-A0A5J4PKU3-F1
#
_entry.id   AF-A0A5J4PKU3-F1
#
_cell.length_a   1.000
_cell.length_b   1.000
_cell.length_c   1.000
_cell.angle_alpha   90.00
_cell.angle_beta   90.00
_cell.angle_gamma   90.00
#
_symmetry.space_group_name_H-M   'P 1'
#
loop_
_entity.id
_entity.type
_entity.pdbx_description
1 polymer ?
#
loop_
_entity_poly.entity_id
_entity_poly.type
_entity_poly.pdbx_seq_one_letter_code
_entity_poly.pdbx_strand_id
1 'polypeptide(L)'
;GEVPKRIIQGQLAEAEEAVQWYKNLFGDDYYLELQRHEATIDRANHDVYPMQIDVNKQLIEFACKYHIKLICTNDVHFVNEEHAEAHDHLICLNTGKDLDDPTRMVYTKQEWMKTRREMNELFADIPEALSNTIEICNKVSFYSIDNAPVMPAFIIPEEFGTEEGYRQKYSEQALFDEFTRDENDNVVLEDAEAKEKISQLGGYDKLYRIKLEADYLKKLTYEGAEKRYGSPLSGEVKERINFELYVMKTMGFPGYFLIVQDFIAAARIMGVSVGPGRGSVAGSAVAYCLEITQIDPVKYDLLFERFLNPDRIS
;
A
#
# COMPACT_ATOMS: atom_id res chain seq x y z
N GLY A 1 4.36 -27.82 -11.42
CA GLY A 1 5.58 -27.08 -11.81
C GLY A 1 6.22 -27.65 -13.06
N GLU A 2 7.30 -27.02 -13.54
CA GLU A 2 8.04 -27.44 -14.74
C GLU A 2 8.58 -28.88 -14.65
N VAL A 3 9.29 -29.20 -13.57
CA VAL A 3 9.92 -30.51 -13.35
C VAL A 3 8.86 -31.65 -13.35
N PRO A 4 7.78 -31.61 -12.54
CA PRO A 4 6.69 -32.59 -12.63
C PRO A 4 6.12 -32.78 -14.03
N LYS A 5 5.92 -31.69 -14.79
CA LYS A 5 5.36 -31.75 -16.13
C LYS A 5 6.27 -32.51 -17.10
N ARG A 6 7.58 -32.25 -17.04
CA ARG A 6 8.59 -32.97 -17.85
C ARG A 6 8.63 -34.45 -17.49
N ILE A 7 8.54 -34.80 -16.20
CA ILE A 7 8.47 -36.20 -15.75
C ILE A 7 7.23 -36.91 -16.32
N ILE A 8 6.04 -36.28 -16.22
CA ILE A 8 4.79 -36.82 -16.77
C ILE A 8 4.89 -37.07 -18.29
N GLN A 9 5.64 -36.22 -19.00
CA GLN A 9 5.85 -36.34 -20.45
C GLN A 9 6.96 -37.34 -20.83
N GLY A 10 7.59 -38.02 -19.85
CA GLY A 10 8.70 -38.95 -20.08
C GLY A 10 10.04 -38.26 -20.40
N GLN A 11 10.11 -36.94 -20.22
CA GLN A 11 11.28 -36.10 -20.53
C GLN A 11 12.20 -36.01 -19.30
N LEU A 12 12.75 -37.15 -18.86
CA LEU A 12 13.52 -37.24 -17.62
C LEU A 12 14.85 -36.47 -17.68
N ALA A 13 15.53 -36.46 -18.84
CA ALA A 13 16.78 -35.72 -19.00
C ALA A 13 16.55 -34.21 -18.87
N GLU A 14 15.47 -33.73 -19.47
CA GLU A 14 15.05 -32.33 -19.40
C GLU A 14 14.56 -31.98 -17.99
N ALA A 15 13.85 -32.89 -17.30
CA ALA A 15 13.46 -32.69 -15.90
C ALA A 15 14.70 -32.53 -15.00
N GLU A 16 15.70 -33.38 -15.20
CA GLU A 16 16.97 -33.36 -14.47
C GLU A 16 17.79 -32.10 -14.76
N GLU A 17 17.83 -31.63 -16.00
CA GLU A 17 18.45 -30.35 -16.36
C GLU A 17 17.79 -29.18 -15.61
N ALA A 18 16.46 -29.15 -15.56
CA ALA A 18 15.73 -28.12 -14.84
C ALA A 18 16.02 -28.15 -13.33
N VAL A 19 16.06 -29.33 -12.71
CA VAL A 19 16.44 -29.49 -11.29
C VAL A 19 17.84 -28.93 -11.03
N GLN A 20 18.82 -29.26 -11.87
CA GLN A 20 20.18 -28.74 -11.74
C GLN A 20 20.23 -27.22 -11.92
N TRP A 21 19.50 -26.69 -12.89
CA TRP A 21 19.42 -25.25 -13.12
C TRP A 21 18.90 -24.51 -11.89
N TYR A 22 17.77 -24.96 -11.33
CA TYR A 22 17.19 -24.35 -10.14
C TYR A 22 18.09 -24.51 -8.91
N LYS A 23 18.71 -25.67 -8.71
CA LYS A 23 19.66 -25.89 -7.61
C LYS A 23 20.89 -24.97 -7.74
N ASN A 24 21.39 -24.75 -8.95
CA ASN A 24 22.50 -23.82 -9.19
C ASN A 24 22.10 -22.37 -8.92
N LEU A 25 20.85 -21.98 -9.20
CA LEU A 25 20.36 -20.62 -8.99
C LEU A 25 20.08 -20.32 -7.51
N PHE A 26 19.34 -21.19 -6.83
CA PHE A 26 18.85 -20.96 -5.48
C PHE A 26 19.73 -21.59 -4.39
N GLY A 27 20.72 -22.40 -4.76
CA GLY A 27 21.63 -23.04 -3.81
C GLY A 27 20.87 -23.93 -2.82
N ASP A 28 21.11 -23.74 -1.52
CA ASP A 28 20.48 -24.55 -0.47
C ASP A 28 19.03 -24.17 -0.16
N ASP A 29 18.53 -23.07 -0.74
CA ASP A 29 17.14 -22.65 -0.66
C ASP A 29 16.28 -23.20 -1.82
N TYR A 30 16.75 -24.26 -2.49
CA TYR A 30 15.97 -25.04 -3.42
C TYR A 30 15.48 -26.34 -2.79
N TYR A 31 14.19 -26.64 -2.98
CA TYR A 31 13.52 -27.81 -2.41
C TYR A 31 12.70 -28.52 -3.50
N LEU A 32 12.58 -29.84 -3.41
CA LEU A 32 11.66 -30.61 -4.26
C LEU A 32 10.36 -30.87 -3.50
N GLU A 33 9.26 -30.39 -4.08
CA GLU A 33 7.93 -30.41 -3.49
C GLU A 33 7.17 -31.70 -3.82
N LEU A 34 6.68 -32.38 -2.79
CA LEU A 34 5.85 -33.56 -2.88
C LEU A 34 4.41 -33.22 -2.49
N GLN A 35 3.47 -33.72 -3.28
CA GLN A 35 2.04 -33.59 -3.06
C GLN A 35 1.35 -34.93 -3.28
N ARG A 36 0.27 -35.19 -2.54
CA ARG A 36 -0.50 -36.45 -2.60
C ARG A 36 -1.99 -36.15 -2.39
N HIS A 37 -2.77 -36.33 -3.44
CA HIS A 37 -4.18 -35.96 -3.50
C HIS A 37 -5.04 -37.15 -3.93
N GLU A 38 -5.14 -38.15 -3.06
CA GLU A 38 -5.96 -39.35 -3.31
C GLU A 38 -7.44 -39.02 -3.25
N ALA A 39 -8.08 -38.89 -4.41
CA ALA A 39 -9.51 -38.66 -4.50
C ALA A 39 -10.29 -39.89 -4.00
N THR A 40 -11.14 -39.70 -2.98
CA THR A 40 -11.91 -40.76 -2.32
C THR A 40 -13.41 -40.74 -2.66
N ILE A 41 -13.88 -39.70 -3.37
CA ILE A 41 -15.30 -39.48 -3.70
C ILE A 41 -15.54 -39.53 -5.20
N ASP A 42 -16.70 -40.05 -5.62
CA ASP A 42 -16.99 -40.35 -7.03
C ASP A 42 -16.85 -39.15 -7.98
N ARG A 43 -17.28 -37.96 -7.55
CA ARG A 43 -17.26 -36.73 -8.38
C ARG A 43 -16.01 -35.90 -8.10
N ALA A 44 -14.85 -36.51 -8.32
CA ALA A 44 -13.54 -35.90 -8.22
C ALA A 44 -12.60 -36.41 -9.33
N ASN A 45 -11.45 -35.76 -9.49
CA ASN A 45 -10.43 -36.20 -10.42
C ASN A 45 -9.53 -37.27 -9.78
N HIS A 46 -9.69 -38.52 -10.23
CA HIS A 46 -8.92 -39.67 -9.73
C HIS A 46 -7.60 -39.90 -10.46
N ASP A 47 -7.35 -39.21 -11.59
CA ASP A 47 -6.14 -39.42 -12.40
C ASP A 47 -4.90 -38.74 -11.78
N VAL A 48 -5.12 -37.72 -10.96
CA VAL A 48 -4.05 -36.91 -10.36
C VAL A 48 -3.18 -37.72 -9.40
N TYR A 49 -3.76 -38.58 -8.57
CA TYR A 49 -3.00 -39.30 -7.54
C TYR A 49 -2.00 -40.31 -8.11
N PRO A 50 -2.36 -41.20 -9.06
CA PRO A 50 -1.39 -42.08 -9.72
C PRO A 50 -0.23 -41.29 -10.37
N MET A 51 -0.55 -40.17 -11.03
CA MET A 51 0.46 -39.30 -11.64
C MET A 51 1.40 -38.69 -10.59
N GLN A 52 0.87 -38.25 -9.45
CA GLN A 52 1.66 -37.74 -8.34
C GLN A 52 2.56 -38.82 -7.75
N ILE A 53 2.10 -40.06 -7.61
CA ILE A 53 2.93 -41.17 -7.13
C ILE A 53 4.13 -41.41 -8.05
N ASP A 54 3.93 -41.41 -9.37
CA ASP A 54 5.01 -41.62 -10.33
C ASP A 54 5.98 -40.43 -10.39
N VAL A 55 5.48 -39.21 -10.36
CA VAL A 55 6.30 -38.00 -10.25
C VAL A 55 7.11 -38.00 -8.96
N ASN A 56 6.48 -38.29 -7.82
CA ASN A 56 7.12 -38.26 -6.51
C ASN A 56 8.28 -39.26 -6.42
N LYS A 57 8.17 -40.45 -7.04
CA LYS A 57 9.29 -41.40 -7.12
C LYS A 57 10.52 -40.77 -7.79
N GLN A 58 10.31 -40.11 -8.93
CA GLN A 58 11.39 -39.44 -9.67
C GLN A 58 11.95 -38.23 -8.91
N LEU A 59 11.10 -37.44 -8.24
CA LEU A 59 11.54 -36.33 -7.41
C LEU A 59 12.39 -36.81 -6.22
N ILE A 60 12.05 -37.95 -5.60
CA ILE A 60 12.85 -38.56 -4.54
C ILE A 60 14.22 -39.01 -5.07
N GLU A 61 14.26 -39.64 -6.26
CA GLU A 61 15.53 -40.01 -6.91
C GLU A 61 16.42 -38.79 -7.17
N PHE A 62 15.85 -37.70 -7.72
CA PHE A 62 16.58 -36.45 -7.92
C PHE A 62 17.03 -35.80 -6.61
N ALA A 63 16.19 -35.82 -5.57
CA ALA A 63 16.53 -35.32 -4.24
C ALA A 63 17.76 -36.03 -3.67
N CYS A 64 17.79 -37.37 -3.76
CA CYS A 64 18.94 -38.17 -3.35
C CYS A 64 20.18 -37.87 -4.19
N LYS A 65 20.04 -37.82 -5.53
CA LYS A 65 21.15 -37.62 -6.47
C LYS A 65 21.84 -36.26 -6.33
N TYR A 66 21.05 -35.20 -6.11
CA TYR A 66 21.53 -33.82 -6.07
C TYR A 66 21.59 -33.23 -4.66
N HIS A 67 21.38 -34.05 -3.63
CA HIS A 67 21.34 -33.64 -2.23
C HIS A 67 20.38 -32.47 -1.98
N ILE A 68 19.18 -32.56 -2.56
CA ILE A 68 18.12 -31.54 -2.43
C ILE A 68 17.13 -32.02 -1.36
N LYS A 69 16.75 -31.11 -0.45
CA LYS A 69 15.75 -31.42 0.58
C LYS A 69 14.36 -31.55 -0.03
N LEU A 70 13.62 -32.56 0.41
CA LEU A 70 12.21 -32.74 0.07
C LEU A 70 11.34 -31.91 1.01
N ILE A 71 10.23 -31.39 0.51
CA ILE A 71 9.17 -30.80 1.33
C ILE A 71 7.82 -31.37 0.90
N CYS A 72 6.86 -31.39 1.81
CA CYS A 72 5.47 -31.73 1.47
C CYS A 72 4.55 -30.53 1.64
N THR A 73 3.60 -30.39 0.72
CA THR A 73 2.54 -29.37 0.75
C THR A 73 1.22 -30.02 0.32
N ASN A 74 0.12 -29.27 0.38
CA ASN A 74 -1.21 -29.75 0.01
C ASN A 74 -1.99 -28.79 -0.92
N ASP A 75 -1.28 -27.85 -1.55
CA ASP A 75 -1.84 -26.89 -2.52
C ASP A 75 -3.24 -26.37 -2.15
N VAL A 76 -3.34 -25.73 -0.98
CA VAL A 76 -4.64 -25.47 -0.34
C VAL A 76 -5.47 -24.45 -1.13
N HIS A 77 -6.67 -24.85 -1.55
CA HIS A 77 -7.66 -24.02 -2.24
C HIS A 77 -8.88 -23.70 -1.37
N PHE A 78 -9.12 -24.48 -0.31
CA PHE A 78 -10.25 -24.29 0.60
C PHE A 78 -9.89 -24.66 2.05
N VAL A 79 -10.65 -24.15 3.02
CA VAL A 79 -10.27 -24.27 4.44
C VAL A 79 -10.52 -25.68 4.99
N ASN A 80 -11.74 -26.19 4.82
CA ASN A 80 -12.20 -27.48 5.35
C ASN A 80 -12.60 -28.43 4.22
N GLU A 81 -12.48 -29.74 4.42
CA GLU A 81 -12.88 -30.77 3.45
C GLU A 81 -14.31 -30.56 2.90
N GLU A 82 -15.26 -30.20 3.76
CA GLU A 82 -16.67 -29.95 3.41
C GLU A 82 -16.88 -28.80 2.40
N HIS A 83 -15.89 -27.92 2.20
CA HIS A 83 -15.96 -26.81 1.25
C HIS A 83 -15.59 -27.22 -0.18
N ALA A 84 -15.26 -28.49 -0.43
CA ALA A 84 -14.89 -28.98 -1.76
C ALA A 84 -15.96 -28.75 -2.83
N GLU A 85 -17.25 -28.88 -2.50
CA GLU A 85 -18.33 -28.60 -3.46
C GLU A 85 -18.45 -27.09 -3.76
N ALA A 86 -18.30 -26.23 -2.74
CA ALA A 86 -18.31 -24.78 -2.96
C ALA A 86 -17.16 -24.35 -3.88
N HIS A 87 -15.98 -24.96 -3.73
CA HIS A 87 -14.85 -24.76 -4.62
C HIS A 87 -15.13 -25.27 -6.05
N ASP A 88 -15.76 -26.44 -6.22
CA ASP A 88 -16.14 -26.99 -7.53
C ASP A 88 -17.10 -26.05 -8.29
N HIS A 89 -18.07 -25.46 -7.58
CA HIS A 89 -18.97 -24.44 -8.14
C HIS A 89 -18.23 -23.16 -8.53
N LEU A 90 -17.27 -22.72 -7.72
CA LEU A 90 -16.45 -21.54 -8.04
C LEU A 90 -15.63 -21.75 -9.34
N ILE A 91 -15.09 -22.96 -9.55
CA ILE A 91 -14.38 -23.31 -10.79
C ILE A 91 -15.31 -23.21 -12.00
N CYS A 92 -16.55 -23.70 -11.88
CA CYS A 92 -17.55 -23.62 -12.95
C CYS A 92 -17.86 -22.16 -13.32
N LEU A 93 -18.04 -21.29 -12.31
CA LEU A 93 -18.25 -19.85 -12.52
C LEU A 93 -17.05 -19.18 -13.21
N ASN A 94 -15.82 -19.50 -12.79
CA ASN A 94 -14.61 -18.94 -13.37
C ASN A 94 -14.34 -19.41 -14.81
N THR A 95 -14.71 -20.65 -15.12
CA THR A 95 -14.47 -21.25 -16.45
C THR A 95 -15.64 -21.06 -17.43
N GLY A 96 -16.77 -20.53 -16.96
CA GLY A 96 -17.99 -20.39 -17.76
C GLY A 96 -18.55 -21.75 -18.21
N LYS A 97 -18.36 -22.78 -17.38
CA LYS A 97 -18.81 -24.15 -17.64
C LYS A 97 -19.94 -24.54 -16.69
N ASP A 98 -20.92 -25.28 -17.19
CA ASP A 98 -21.98 -25.83 -16.36
C ASP A 98 -21.47 -27.00 -15.52
N LEU A 99 -22.14 -27.27 -14.40
CA LEU A 99 -21.77 -28.34 -13.47
C LEU A 99 -21.81 -29.73 -14.11
N ASP A 100 -22.71 -29.95 -15.06
CA ASP A 100 -22.91 -31.20 -15.78
C ASP A 100 -22.11 -31.29 -17.08
N ASP A 101 -21.32 -30.26 -17.44
CA ASP A 101 -20.43 -30.34 -18.60
C ASP A 101 -19.32 -31.39 -18.36
N PRO A 102 -19.24 -32.48 -19.15
CA PRO A 102 -18.27 -33.56 -18.95
C PRO A 102 -16.82 -33.16 -19.26
N THR A 103 -16.63 -32.01 -19.92
CA THR A 103 -15.31 -31.45 -20.27
C THR A 103 -14.84 -30.39 -19.29
N ARG A 104 -15.63 -30.09 -18.25
CA ARG A 104 -15.26 -29.10 -17.24
C ARG A 104 -14.04 -29.57 -16.44
N MET A 105 -13.30 -28.60 -15.90
CA MET A 105 -12.22 -28.90 -14.98
C MET A 105 -12.80 -29.45 -13.66
N VAL A 106 -12.25 -30.56 -13.19
CA VAL A 106 -12.59 -31.19 -11.91
C VAL A 106 -11.30 -31.37 -11.11
N TYR A 107 -11.33 -30.99 -9.83
CA TYR A 107 -10.23 -31.18 -8.90
C TYR A 107 -10.37 -32.50 -8.13
N THR A 108 -9.32 -32.88 -7.39
CA THR A 108 -9.33 -34.11 -6.59
C THR A 108 -10.24 -33.99 -5.36
N LYS A 109 -10.58 -32.76 -4.98
CA LYS A 109 -11.31 -32.40 -3.75
C LYS A 109 -10.52 -32.74 -2.48
N GLN A 110 -9.19 -32.81 -2.60
CA GLN A 110 -8.25 -33.05 -1.50
C GLN A 110 -7.49 -31.79 -1.06
N GLU A 111 -7.77 -30.64 -1.67
CA GLU A 111 -7.03 -29.38 -1.53
C GLU A 111 -7.49 -28.52 -0.32
N TRP A 112 -7.87 -29.15 0.80
CA TRP A 112 -8.18 -28.42 2.05
C TRP A 112 -6.94 -28.16 2.90
N MET A 113 -7.06 -27.31 3.91
CA MET A 113 -6.02 -27.13 4.93
C MET A 113 -5.95 -28.35 5.86
N LYS A 114 -5.28 -29.41 5.40
CA LYS A 114 -5.09 -30.65 6.17
C LYS A 114 -4.47 -30.37 7.53
N THR A 115 -4.98 -31.05 8.53
CA THR A 115 -4.42 -31.08 9.87
C THR A 115 -3.02 -31.70 9.86
N ARG A 116 -2.23 -31.40 10.91
CA ARG A 116 -0.92 -32.03 11.11
C ARG A 116 -1.04 -33.56 11.10
N ARG A 117 -2.09 -34.14 11.68
CA ARG A 117 -2.28 -35.59 11.73
C ARG A 117 -2.44 -36.18 10.33
N GLU A 118 -3.33 -35.61 9.52
CA GLU A 118 -3.57 -36.06 8.14
C GLU A 118 -2.29 -35.96 7.30
N MET A 119 -1.53 -34.87 7.42
CA MET A 119 -0.25 -34.73 6.71
C MET A 119 0.81 -35.75 7.17
N ASN A 120 0.84 -36.10 8.47
CA ASN A 120 1.72 -37.14 9.00
C ASN A 120 1.34 -38.54 8.49
N GLU A 121 0.04 -38.84 8.43
CA GLU A 121 -0.46 -40.11 7.89
C GLU A 121 -0.15 -40.21 6.39
N LEU A 122 -0.35 -39.13 5.63
CA LEU A 122 -0.17 -39.07 4.18
C LEU A 122 1.30 -39.20 3.73
N PHE A 123 2.25 -38.71 4.53
CA PHE A 123 3.69 -38.74 4.26
C PHE A 123 4.49 -39.53 5.31
N ALA A 124 3.86 -40.54 5.92
CA ALA A 124 4.48 -41.36 6.97
C ALA A 124 5.77 -42.08 6.52
N ASP A 125 5.91 -42.32 5.22
CA ASP A 125 7.08 -42.91 4.58
C ASP A 125 8.25 -41.93 4.42
N ILE A 126 8.03 -40.62 4.50
CA ILE A 126 9.06 -39.56 4.33
C ILE A 126 8.89 -38.47 5.41
N PRO A 127 9.10 -38.80 6.70
CA PRO A 127 8.87 -37.85 7.81
C PRO A 127 9.78 -36.61 7.77
N GLU A 128 10.93 -36.72 7.10
CA GLU A 128 11.86 -35.60 6.88
C GLU A 128 11.25 -34.48 6.00
N ALA A 129 10.40 -34.81 5.03
CA ALA A 129 9.75 -33.82 4.17
C ALA A 129 8.80 -32.90 4.97
N LEU A 130 8.15 -33.44 6.00
CA LEU A 130 7.33 -32.67 6.93
C LEU A 130 8.18 -31.74 7.78
N SER A 131 9.32 -32.23 8.28
CA SER A 131 10.20 -31.46 9.17
C SER A 131 10.89 -30.31 8.43
N ASN A 132 11.25 -30.50 7.15
CA ASN A 132 11.84 -29.45 6.31
C ASN A 132 10.90 -28.24 6.11
N THR A 133 9.57 -28.41 6.23
CA THR A 133 8.63 -27.27 6.17
C THR A 133 8.84 -26.27 7.32
N ILE A 134 9.25 -26.74 8.50
CA ILE A 134 9.54 -25.90 9.68
C ILE A 134 10.83 -25.11 9.46
N GLU A 135 11.82 -25.71 8.81
CA GLU A 135 13.06 -25.00 8.43
C GLU A 135 12.75 -23.79 7.54
N ILE A 136 11.91 -23.96 6.53
CA ILE A 136 11.48 -22.85 5.66
C ILE A 136 10.78 -21.78 6.48
N CYS A 137 9.82 -22.17 7.33
CA CYS A 137 9.10 -21.24 8.20
C CYS A 137 10.06 -20.40 9.07
N ASN A 138 11.10 -21.03 9.62
CA ASN A 138 12.10 -20.36 10.45
C ASN A 138 13.02 -19.39 9.67
N LYS A 139 13.12 -19.53 8.35
CA LYS A 139 13.87 -18.60 7.48
C LYS A 139 13.07 -17.34 7.12
N VAL A 140 11.75 -17.35 7.30
CA VAL A 140 10.89 -16.21 6.94
C VAL A 140 11.01 -15.10 8.00
N SER A 141 11.32 -13.88 7.55
CA SER A 141 11.32 -12.68 8.38
C SER A 141 10.19 -11.73 7.98
N PHE A 142 9.50 -11.18 8.99
CA PHE A 142 8.48 -10.17 8.76
C PHE A 142 9.12 -8.78 8.73
N TYR A 143 8.71 -7.97 7.77
CA TYR A 143 9.06 -6.57 7.67
C TYR A 143 7.79 -5.75 7.48
N SER A 144 7.77 -4.53 8.00
CA SER A 144 6.68 -3.60 7.71
C SER A 144 6.98 -2.89 6.39
N ILE A 145 5.96 -2.81 5.54
CA ILE A 145 5.94 -1.96 4.35
C ILE A 145 5.32 -0.58 4.64
N ASP A 146 4.89 -0.34 5.88
CA ASP A 146 4.36 0.95 6.29
C ASP A 146 5.48 1.99 6.26
N ASN A 147 5.24 3.08 5.55
CA ASN A 147 6.12 4.21 5.48
C ASN A 147 5.38 5.49 5.89
N ALA A 148 6.13 6.47 6.40
CA ALA A 148 5.57 7.79 6.64
C ALA A 148 5.02 8.39 5.33
N PRO A 149 3.95 9.22 5.37
CA PRO A 149 3.42 9.86 4.18
C PRO A 149 4.52 10.58 3.37
N VAL A 150 4.62 10.23 2.10
CA VAL A 150 5.55 10.88 1.16
C VAL A 150 4.77 11.95 0.40
N MET A 151 4.91 13.20 0.82
CA MET A 151 4.36 14.34 0.11
C MET A 151 5.32 14.81 -0.99
N PRO A 152 4.89 14.88 -2.26
CA PRO A 152 5.66 15.49 -3.34
C PRO A 152 5.95 16.96 -3.03
N ALA A 153 7.15 17.44 -3.37
CA ALA A 153 7.46 18.86 -3.26
C ALA A 153 6.77 19.63 -4.39
N PHE A 154 6.12 20.75 -4.07
CA PHE A 154 5.57 21.63 -5.09
C PHE A 154 6.68 22.53 -5.66
N ILE A 155 6.76 22.65 -7.00
CA ILE A 155 7.77 23.48 -7.64
C ILE A 155 7.33 24.94 -7.57
N ILE A 156 8.03 25.73 -6.75
CA ILE A 156 7.76 27.15 -6.55
C ILE A 156 8.63 27.97 -7.51
N PRO A 157 8.09 29.01 -8.17
CA PRO A 157 8.88 29.87 -9.05
C PRO A 157 10.08 30.50 -8.31
N GLU A 158 11.27 30.44 -8.92
CA GLU A 158 12.51 30.91 -8.30
C GLU A 158 12.47 32.41 -7.95
N GLU A 159 11.68 33.21 -8.69
CA GLU A 159 11.47 34.62 -8.40
C GLU A 159 10.78 34.87 -7.05
N PHE A 160 10.06 33.88 -6.53
CA PHE A 160 9.47 33.95 -5.19
C PHE A 160 10.48 33.55 -4.11
N GLY A 161 11.24 32.48 -4.36
CA GLY A 161 12.31 32.02 -3.47
C GLY A 161 12.69 30.56 -3.69
N THR A 162 13.80 30.15 -3.07
CA THR A 162 14.32 28.77 -3.11
C THR A 162 14.51 28.22 -1.71
N GLU A 163 14.57 26.89 -1.57
CA GLU A 163 14.85 26.25 -0.28
C GLU A 163 16.20 26.70 0.29
N GLU A 164 17.25 26.82 -0.54
CA GLU A 164 18.55 27.33 -0.11
C GLU A 164 18.47 28.78 0.38
N GLY A 165 17.69 29.63 -0.29
CA GLY A 165 17.47 31.01 0.14
C GLY A 165 16.79 31.09 1.51
N TYR A 166 15.81 30.20 1.75
CA TYR A 166 15.14 30.12 3.05
C TYR A 166 16.05 29.58 4.15
N ARG A 167 16.92 28.60 3.83
CA ARG A 167 17.96 28.09 4.75
C ARG A 167 18.96 29.16 5.17
N GLN A 168 19.28 30.10 4.29
CA GLN A 168 20.17 31.21 4.62
C GLN A 168 19.46 32.33 5.40
N LYS A 169 18.16 32.52 5.15
CA LYS A 169 17.37 33.62 5.72
C LYS A 169 16.85 33.32 7.14
N TYR A 170 16.47 32.08 7.41
CA TYR A 170 15.85 31.69 8.68
C TYR A 170 16.79 30.78 9.47
N SER A 171 16.93 31.04 10.77
CA SER A 171 17.61 30.11 11.68
C SER A 171 16.68 28.98 12.10
N GLU A 172 17.25 27.86 12.54
CA GLU A 172 16.47 26.76 13.14
C GLU A 172 15.64 27.23 14.33
N GLN A 173 16.17 28.16 15.14
CA GLN A 173 15.43 28.75 16.25
C GLN A 173 14.22 29.57 15.77
N ALA A 174 14.38 30.36 14.71
CA ALA A 174 13.27 31.13 14.15
C ALA A 174 12.17 30.21 13.59
N LEU A 175 12.55 29.10 12.95
CA LEU A 175 11.59 28.08 12.51
C LEU A 175 10.96 27.34 13.68
N PHE A 176 11.73 27.02 14.71
CA PHE A 176 11.21 26.40 15.92
C PHE A 176 10.11 27.28 16.52
N ASP A 177 10.41 28.55 16.77
CA ASP A 177 9.46 29.53 17.30
C ASP A 177 8.21 29.63 16.41
N GLU A 178 8.38 29.75 15.09
CA GLU A 178 7.27 29.93 14.17
C GLU A 178 6.33 28.72 14.02
N PHE A 179 6.84 27.50 14.18
CA PHE A 179 6.05 26.27 14.05
C PHE A 179 5.47 25.76 15.38
N THR A 180 5.89 26.34 16.51
CA THR A 180 5.52 25.89 17.86
C THR A 180 4.71 26.92 18.64
N ARG A 181 4.64 28.16 18.17
CA ARG A 181 3.78 29.23 18.71
C ARG A 181 2.44 29.30 18.00
N ASP A 182 1.45 29.93 18.65
CA ASP A 182 0.13 30.19 18.08
C ASP A 182 0.13 31.31 17.03
N GLU A 183 -1.03 31.60 16.43
CA GLU A 183 -1.21 32.67 15.45
C GLU A 183 -0.94 34.09 16.00
N ASN A 184 -0.79 34.24 17.31
CA ASN A 184 -0.50 35.48 18.04
C ASN A 184 0.91 35.50 18.65
N ASP A 185 1.80 34.58 18.24
CA ASP A 185 3.18 34.41 18.72
C ASP A 185 3.33 33.98 20.20
N ASN A 186 2.27 33.46 20.84
CA ASN A 186 2.34 32.93 22.20
C ASN A 186 2.92 31.51 22.22
N VAL A 187 3.65 31.18 23.28
CA VAL A 187 4.14 29.82 23.53
C VAL A 187 2.98 28.97 24.05
N VAL A 188 2.59 27.94 23.28
CA VAL A 188 1.44 27.09 23.57
C VAL A 188 1.79 25.61 23.75
N LEU A 189 3.06 25.24 23.55
CA LEU A 189 3.57 23.88 23.69
C LEU A 189 4.73 23.84 24.68
N GLU A 190 4.80 22.76 25.47
CA GLU A 190 5.98 22.47 26.28
C GLU A 190 7.17 22.09 25.38
N ASP A 191 8.41 22.33 25.83
CA ASP A 191 9.63 22.10 25.04
C ASP A 191 9.76 20.67 24.46
N ALA A 192 9.23 19.68 25.17
CA ALA A 192 9.23 18.28 24.73
C ALA A 192 8.25 18.04 23.58
N GLU A 193 7.03 18.57 23.68
CA GLU A 193 5.97 18.45 22.68
C GLU A 193 6.34 19.21 21.40
N ALA A 194 6.94 20.39 21.56
CA ALA A 194 7.46 21.21 20.46
C ALA A 194 8.52 20.45 19.63
N LYS A 195 9.45 19.76 20.30
CA LYS A 195 10.47 18.93 19.63
C LYS A 195 9.86 17.71 18.94
N GLU A 196 8.89 17.06 19.57
CA GLU A 196 8.19 15.93 18.98
C GLU A 196 7.44 16.34 17.69
N LYS A 197 6.74 17.48 17.73
CA LYS A 197 6.05 18.04 16.56
C LYS A 197 7.00 18.26 15.38
N ILE A 198 8.18 18.82 15.61
CA ILE A 198 9.19 19.01 14.55
C ILE A 198 9.68 17.68 14.00
N SER A 199 9.88 16.68 14.87
CA SER A 199 10.23 15.33 14.44
C SER A 199 9.14 14.69 13.56
N GLN A 200 7.86 14.86 13.92
CA GLN A 200 6.73 14.35 13.15
C GLN A 200 6.61 15.04 11.78
N LEU A 201 6.91 16.33 11.70
CA LEU A 201 7.01 17.09 10.44
C LEU A 201 8.24 16.70 9.60
N GLY A 202 9.10 15.80 10.09
CA GLY A 202 10.26 15.26 9.40
C GLY A 202 11.53 16.12 9.52
N GLY A 203 11.64 16.90 10.58
CA GLY A 203 12.85 17.65 10.94
C GLY A 203 13.04 18.96 10.17
N TYR A 204 14.09 19.71 10.53
CA TYR A 204 14.34 21.05 10.00
C TYR A 204 14.48 21.10 8.48
N ASP A 205 15.02 20.05 7.86
CA ASP A 205 15.11 19.95 6.41
C ASP A 205 13.76 20.08 5.72
N LYS A 206 12.71 19.44 6.27
CA LYS A 206 11.36 19.58 5.75
C LYS A 206 10.71 20.91 6.17
N LEU A 207 11.04 21.45 7.35
CA LEU A 207 10.48 22.73 7.80
C LEU A 207 10.85 23.90 6.88
N TYR A 208 12.08 23.96 6.37
CA TYR A 208 12.46 25.01 5.40
C TYR A 208 11.57 24.96 4.14
N ARG A 209 11.30 23.75 3.64
CA ARG A 209 10.42 23.54 2.50
C ARG A 209 8.98 23.91 2.83
N ILE A 210 8.44 23.40 3.94
CA ILE A 210 7.07 23.73 4.39
C ILE A 210 6.90 25.23 4.57
N LYS A 211 7.93 25.93 5.08
CA LYS A 211 7.92 27.38 5.24
C LYS A 211 7.86 28.12 3.90
N LEU A 212 8.66 27.71 2.93
CA LEU A 212 8.63 28.26 1.57
C LEU A 212 7.26 28.03 0.90
N GLU A 213 6.73 26.81 1.01
CA GLU A 213 5.39 26.46 0.51
C GLU A 213 4.28 27.26 1.23
N ALA A 214 4.38 27.46 2.54
CA ALA A 214 3.42 28.24 3.32
C ALA A 214 3.39 29.71 2.89
N ASP A 215 4.55 30.33 2.67
CA ASP A 215 4.64 31.72 2.21
C ASP A 215 4.09 31.89 0.80
N TYR A 216 4.39 30.94 -0.08
CA TYR A 216 3.88 30.96 -1.44
C TYR A 216 2.36 30.75 -1.47
N LEU A 217 1.86 29.79 -0.69
CA LEU A 217 0.43 29.56 -0.50
C LEU A 217 -0.26 30.82 0.00
N LYS A 218 0.30 31.48 1.02
CA LYS A 218 -0.23 32.74 1.56
C LYS A 218 -0.32 33.82 0.48
N LYS A 219 0.71 33.99 -0.35
CA LYS A 219 0.67 34.95 -1.48
C LYS A 219 -0.51 34.65 -2.41
N LEU A 220 -0.63 33.41 -2.89
CA LEU A 220 -1.70 33.01 -3.81
C LEU A 220 -3.09 33.15 -3.17
N THR A 221 -3.22 32.81 -1.89
CA THR A 221 -4.47 32.96 -1.15
C THR A 221 -4.92 34.42 -1.08
N TYR A 222 -4.02 35.35 -0.76
CA TYR A 222 -4.39 36.77 -0.69
C TYR A 222 -4.71 37.36 -2.07
N GLU A 223 -3.97 36.98 -3.11
CA GLU A 223 -4.30 37.35 -4.50
C GLU A 223 -5.68 36.81 -4.93
N GLY A 224 -6.03 35.59 -4.52
CA GLY A 224 -7.33 34.99 -4.74
C GLY A 224 -8.44 35.66 -3.91
N ALA A 225 -8.14 36.02 -2.66
CA ALA A 225 -9.07 36.70 -1.76
C ALA A 225 -9.47 38.06 -2.30
N GLU A 226 -8.53 38.85 -2.83
CA GLU A 226 -8.82 40.13 -3.46
C GLU A 226 -9.77 39.98 -4.67
N LYS A 227 -9.63 38.90 -5.45
CA LYS A 227 -10.52 38.61 -6.58
C LYS A 227 -11.91 38.15 -6.15
N ARG A 228 -12.02 37.38 -5.06
CA ARG A 228 -13.26 36.73 -4.61
C ARG A 228 -14.08 37.59 -3.64
N TYR A 229 -13.41 38.30 -2.73
CA TYR A 229 -14.03 39.13 -1.68
C TYR A 229 -13.87 40.64 -1.93
N GLY A 230 -13.00 41.04 -2.85
CA GLY A 230 -12.72 42.45 -3.15
C GLY A 230 -11.58 43.04 -2.33
N SER A 231 -11.29 44.32 -2.58
CA SER A 231 -10.26 45.09 -1.86
C SER A 231 -10.84 46.44 -1.40
N PRO A 232 -10.72 46.82 -0.11
CA PRO A 232 -10.05 46.10 0.97
C PRO A 232 -10.86 44.90 1.49
N LEU A 233 -10.15 43.88 2.00
CA LEU A 233 -10.77 42.73 2.68
C LEU A 233 -11.39 43.14 4.02
N SER A 234 -12.51 42.49 4.40
CA SER A 234 -13.09 42.66 5.73
C SER A 234 -12.19 42.05 6.81
N GLY A 235 -12.32 42.56 8.05
CA GLY A 235 -11.57 42.02 9.19
C GLY A 235 -11.82 40.53 9.42
N GLU A 236 -13.08 40.11 9.33
CA GLU A 236 -13.52 38.71 9.47
C GLU A 236 -12.88 37.77 8.44
N VAL A 237 -12.89 38.15 7.15
CA VAL A 237 -12.27 37.32 6.09
C VAL A 237 -10.76 37.23 6.30
N LYS A 238 -10.12 38.33 6.69
CA LYS A 238 -8.67 38.37 6.92
C LYS A 238 -8.27 37.50 8.12
N GLU A 239 -9.02 37.58 9.20
CA GLU A 239 -8.83 36.75 10.40
C GLU A 239 -8.98 35.27 10.07
N ARG A 240 -10.05 34.91 9.37
CA ARG A 240 -10.30 33.53 8.92
C ARG A 240 -9.17 32.99 8.04
N ILE A 241 -8.74 33.75 7.02
CA ILE A 241 -7.64 33.33 6.13
C ILE A 241 -6.34 33.12 6.92
N ASN A 242 -6.00 34.02 7.85
CA ASN A 242 -4.77 33.91 8.63
C ASN A 242 -4.78 32.69 9.55
N PHE A 243 -5.91 32.41 10.20
CA PHE A 243 -6.09 31.21 11.02
C PHE A 243 -5.91 29.93 10.19
N GLU A 244 -6.59 29.83 9.05
CA GLU A 244 -6.50 28.64 8.19
C GLU A 244 -5.07 28.41 7.66
N LEU A 245 -4.40 29.47 7.19
CA LEU A 245 -3.01 29.38 6.72
C LEU A 245 -2.05 28.98 7.84
N TYR A 246 -2.27 29.45 9.06
CA TYR A 246 -1.50 29.05 10.23
C TYR A 246 -1.67 27.55 10.53
N VAL A 247 -2.91 27.04 10.54
CA VAL A 247 -3.19 25.61 10.75
C VAL A 247 -2.57 24.76 9.64
N MET A 248 -2.73 25.14 8.37
CA MET A 248 -2.15 24.41 7.24
C MET A 248 -0.62 24.34 7.33
N LYS A 249 0.05 25.45 7.67
CA LYS A 249 1.50 25.50 7.86
C LYS A 249 1.95 24.58 8.99
N THR A 250 1.31 24.66 10.15
CA THR A 250 1.71 23.91 11.35
C THR A 250 1.47 22.41 11.24
N MET A 251 0.50 21.99 10.41
CA MET A 251 0.27 20.59 10.07
C MET A 251 1.13 20.08 8.90
N GLY A 252 1.89 20.95 8.22
CA GLY A 252 2.75 20.56 7.10
C GLY A 252 2.01 20.32 5.79
N PHE A 253 0.81 20.87 5.61
CA PHE A 253 -0.01 20.74 4.40
C PHE A 253 0.06 21.85 3.34
N PRO A 254 0.94 22.88 3.36
CA PRO A 254 0.93 23.88 2.29
C PRO A 254 1.19 23.31 0.89
N GLY A 255 2.17 22.40 0.75
CA GLY A 255 2.45 21.72 -0.52
C GLY A 255 1.25 20.95 -1.09
N TYR A 256 0.45 20.30 -0.22
CA TYR A 256 -0.79 19.63 -0.64
C TYR A 256 -1.77 20.62 -1.29
N PHE A 257 -1.98 21.79 -0.67
CA PHE A 257 -2.87 22.82 -1.21
C PHE A 257 -2.38 23.39 -2.53
N LEU A 258 -1.07 23.62 -2.66
CA LEU A 258 -0.46 24.11 -3.89
C LEU A 258 -0.64 23.11 -5.04
N ILE A 259 -0.38 21.82 -4.79
CA ILE A 259 -0.60 20.75 -5.78
C ILE A 259 -2.07 20.71 -6.22
N VAL A 260 -3.00 20.74 -5.25
CA VAL A 260 -4.44 20.66 -5.54
C VAL A 260 -4.94 21.85 -6.32
N GLN A 261 -4.52 23.06 -5.95
CA GLN A 261 -4.87 24.27 -6.69
C GLN A 261 -4.31 24.24 -8.12
N ASP A 262 -3.07 23.79 -8.31
CA ASP A 262 -2.41 23.77 -9.62
C ASP A 262 -3.13 22.89 -10.63
N PHE A 263 -3.40 21.63 -10.30
CA PHE A 263 -4.08 20.75 -11.26
C PHE A 263 -5.55 21.15 -11.49
N ILE A 264 -6.22 21.77 -10.50
CA ILE A 264 -7.57 22.32 -10.68
C ILE A 264 -7.54 23.53 -11.62
N ALA A 265 -6.58 24.43 -11.45
CA ALA A 265 -6.40 25.58 -12.32
C ALA A 265 -6.09 25.14 -13.75
N ALA A 266 -5.18 24.17 -13.92
CA ALA A 266 -4.85 23.58 -15.22
C ALA A 266 -6.09 22.96 -15.89
N ALA A 267 -6.89 22.18 -15.16
CA ALA A 267 -8.13 21.60 -15.68
C ALA A 267 -9.09 22.67 -16.20
N ARG A 268 -9.28 23.77 -15.45
CA ARG A 268 -10.13 24.89 -15.88
C ARG A 268 -9.59 25.59 -17.14
N ILE A 269 -8.28 25.82 -17.22
CA ILE A 269 -7.62 26.40 -18.39
C ILE A 269 -7.81 25.53 -19.63
N MET A 270 -7.79 24.21 -19.47
CA MET A 270 -8.03 23.24 -20.54
C MET A 270 -9.51 23.09 -20.93
N GLY A 271 -10.42 23.83 -20.29
CA GLY A 271 -11.86 23.73 -20.52
C GLY A 271 -12.51 22.49 -19.90
N VAL A 272 -11.84 21.81 -18.96
CA VAL A 272 -12.41 20.69 -18.22
C VAL A 272 -13.28 21.22 -17.09
N SER A 273 -14.53 20.77 -17.04
CA SER A 273 -15.48 21.14 -15.99
C SER A 273 -15.02 20.63 -14.62
N VAL A 274 -14.86 21.54 -13.66
CA VAL A 274 -14.56 21.23 -12.26
C VAL A 274 -15.74 21.67 -11.39
N GLY A 275 -16.26 20.73 -10.58
CA GLY A 275 -17.39 20.98 -9.68
C GLY A 275 -17.09 22.00 -8.58
N PRO A 276 -18.10 22.37 -7.77
CA PRO A 276 -17.96 23.41 -6.74
C PRO A 276 -17.17 23.00 -5.48
N GLY A 277 -16.67 21.76 -5.42
CA GLY A 277 -16.09 21.15 -4.23
C GLY A 277 -17.06 20.18 -3.55
N ARG A 278 -16.53 19.16 -2.86
CA ARG A 278 -17.31 18.17 -2.09
C ARG A 278 -16.62 17.83 -0.78
N GLY A 279 -17.39 17.41 0.21
CA GLY A 279 -16.86 17.06 1.54
C GLY A 279 -16.48 18.30 2.35
N SER A 280 -15.63 18.11 3.36
CA SER A 280 -15.32 19.13 4.37
C SER A 280 -14.51 20.31 3.83
N VAL A 281 -13.72 20.13 2.76
CA VAL A 281 -12.89 21.19 2.16
C VAL A 281 -13.68 22.45 1.76
N ALA A 282 -14.99 22.33 1.53
CA ALA A 282 -15.88 23.47 1.29
C ALA A 282 -15.93 24.47 2.46
N GLY A 283 -15.52 24.07 3.66
CA GLY A 283 -15.41 24.94 4.83
C GLY A 283 -14.13 25.78 4.89
N SER A 284 -13.21 25.66 3.92
CA SER A 284 -11.95 26.43 3.91
C SER A 284 -12.03 27.68 3.05
N ALA A 285 -11.83 28.84 3.65
CA ALA A 285 -11.70 30.12 2.97
C ALA A 285 -10.46 30.14 2.08
N VAL A 286 -9.36 29.50 2.50
CA VAL A 286 -8.15 29.31 1.69
C VAL A 286 -8.47 28.52 0.42
N ALA A 287 -9.19 27.39 0.54
CA ALA A 287 -9.60 26.59 -0.61
C ALA A 287 -10.51 27.36 -1.58
N TYR A 288 -11.39 28.20 -1.06
CA TYR A 288 -12.24 29.07 -1.88
C TYR A 288 -11.44 30.16 -2.61
N CYS A 289 -10.49 30.81 -1.94
CA CYS A 289 -9.62 31.82 -2.55
C CYS A 289 -8.73 31.24 -3.66
N LEU A 290 -8.29 30.00 -3.49
CA LEU A 290 -7.49 29.26 -4.47
C LEU A 290 -8.33 28.61 -5.58
N GLU A 291 -9.65 28.82 -5.59
CA GLU A 291 -10.60 28.24 -6.54
C GLU A 291 -10.69 26.70 -6.55
N ILE A 292 -10.15 26.06 -5.51
CA ILE A 292 -10.30 24.63 -5.23
C ILE A 292 -11.79 24.32 -5.00
N THR A 293 -12.46 25.21 -4.26
CA THR A 293 -13.91 25.18 -4.06
C THR A 293 -14.56 26.43 -4.66
N GLN A 294 -15.87 26.41 -4.85
CA GLN A 294 -16.65 27.53 -5.39
C GLN A 294 -17.74 28.02 -4.41
N ILE A 295 -17.76 27.49 -3.19
CA ILE A 295 -18.71 27.86 -2.14
C ILE A 295 -17.96 28.76 -1.15
N ASP A 296 -18.50 29.94 -0.89
CA ASP A 296 -17.97 30.90 0.08
C ASP A 296 -18.26 30.43 1.51
N PRO A 297 -17.25 29.99 2.28
CA PRO A 297 -17.47 29.44 3.61
C PRO A 297 -17.78 30.51 4.66
N VAL A 298 -17.34 31.76 4.45
CA VAL A 298 -17.60 32.86 5.39
C VAL A 298 -19.05 33.27 5.28
N LYS A 299 -19.57 33.38 4.06
CA LYS A 299 -20.98 33.72 3.81
C LYS A 299 -21.96 32.67 4.37
N TYR A 300 -21.60 31.39 4.31
CA TYR A 300 -22.47 30.28 4.72
C TYR A 300 -22.14 29.72 6.11
N ASP A 301 -21.25 30.39 6.87
CA ASP A 301 -20.82 29.98 8.20
C ASP A 301 -20.37 28.51 8.27
N LEU A 302 -19.58 28.11 7.27
CA LEU A 302 -19.03 26.76 7.19
C LEU A 302 -17.77 26.68 8.05
N LEU A 303 -17.65 25.60 8.83
CA LEU A 303 -16.57 25.40 9.79
C LEU A 303 -15.32 24.80 9.15
N PHE A 304 -14.17 25.44 9.35
CA PHE A 304 -12.88 24.96 8.84
C PHE A 304 -12.37 23.75 9.61
N GLU A 305 -12.65 23.69 10.90
CA GLU A 305 -12.20 22.66 11.85
C GLU A 305 -12.78 21.29 11.52
N ARG A 306 -13.91 21.26 10.78
CA ARG A 306 -14.46 20.03 10.22
C ARG A 306 -13.59 19.44 9.10
N PHE A 307 -12.78 20.28 8.46
CA PHE A 307 -11.84 19.89 7.42
C PHE A 307 -10.45 19.60 7.99
N LEU A 308 -9.84 20.56 8.67
CA LEU A 308 -8.57 20.39 9.38
C LEU A 308 -8.75 20.77 10.84
N ASN A 309 -8.67 19.77 11.72
CA ASN A 309 -8.76 20.00 13.15
C ASN A 309 -7.35 20.32 13.70
N PRO A 310 -7.13 21.51 14.27
CA PRO A 310 -5.82 21.89 14.81
C PRO A 310 -5.34 20.99 15.96
N ASP A 311 -6.27 20.37 16.70
CA ASP A 311 -5.95 19.50 17.83
C ASP A 311 -5.61 18.07 17.40
N ARG A 312 -5.64 17.76 16.10
CA ARG A 312 -5.40 16.41 15.58
C ARG A 312 -4.64 16.43 14.27
N ILE A 313 -3.36 16.04 14.33
CA ILE A 313 -2.59 15.66 13.14
C ILE A 313 -3.14 14.30 12.67
N SER A 314 -3.73 14.28 11.46
CA SER A 314 -4.33 13.09 10.83
C SER A 314 -3.85 12.93 9.40
#